data_AF-A0A832YIC6-F1
#
_entry.id   AF-A0A832YIC6-F1
#
_cell.length_a   1.000
_cell.length_b   1.000
_cell.length_c   1.000
_cell.angle_alpha   90.00
_cell.angle_beta   90.00
_cell.angle_gamma   90.00
#
_symmetry.space_group_name_H-M   'P 1'
#
loop_
_entity.id
_entity.type
_entity.pdbx_description
1 polymer ?
#
loop_
_entity_poly.entity_id
_entity_poly.type
_entity_poly.pdbx_seq_one_letter_code
_entity_poly.pdbx_strand_id
1 'polypeptide(L)'
;VVGTFFEMLHKKNFTYFFQNAKKAKQSATKNIGVGEKTSIIIKTVASDILTTAELGAGQRRIAHVLGMWGTILFWATSAIMIFCYSTTESETPSIYPLLWHLGAIMTCVGGYWFWFFLRVDVSAEGNPWYRIVRADLFVLSLVITATLGLIWSYLQSKNIYGWDTLFLILFGLSNLVLFGGIYWSKFAHMFYKPGASIQKRLAEADGSNENLPYPTDKPKQFGLGIKREAPKHY
;
A
#
# COMPACT_ATOMS: atom_id res chain seq x y z
N VAL A 1 -7.18 -5.29 -11.65
CA VAL A 1 -7.64 -4.04 -12.32
C VAL A 1 -9.16 -3.91 -12.29
N VAL A 2 -9.93 -4.81 -12.93
CA VAL A 2 -11.40 -4.74 -12.97
C VAL A 2 -12.03 -4.79 -11.56
N GLY A 3 -11.60 -5.71 -10.70
CA GLY A 3 -12.10 -5.79 -9.31
C GLY A 3 -11.86 -4.52 -8.50
N THR A 4 -10.69 -3.90 -8.64
CA THR A 4 -10.37 -2.62 -8.00
C THR A 4 -11.29 -1.51 -8.53
N PHE A 5 -11.52 -1.43 -9.85
CA PHE A 5 -12.39 -0.43 -10.44
C PHE A 5 -13.86 -0.59 -9.98
N PHE A 6 -14.38 -1.82 -9.94
CA PHE A 6 -15.72 -2.10 -9.41
C PHE A 6 -15.84 -1.76 -7.92
N GLU A 7 -14.81 -2.07 -7.12
CA GLU A 7 -14.77 -1.68 -5.70
C GLU A 7 -14.80 -0.15 -5.57
N MET A 8 -14.06 0.55 -6.42
CA MET A 8 -13.99 2.01 -6.42
C MET A 8 -15.34 2.66 -6.77
N LEU A 9 -16.05 2.09 -7.74
CA LEU A 9 -17.40 2.50 -8.12
C LEU A 9 -18.42 2.18 -7.01
N HIS A 10 -18.36 0.97 -6.45
CA HIS A 10 -19.29 0.51 -5.42
C HIS A 10 -19.21 1.36 -4.15
N LYS A 11 -17.99 1.71 -3.72
CA LYS A 11 -17.78 2.52 -2.50
C LYS A 11 -18.10 4.01 -2.70
N LYS A 12 -18.53 4.45 -3.89
CA LYS A 12 -18.82 5.87 -4.26
C LYS A 12 -17.69 6.85 -3.99
N ASN A 13 -16.49 6.38 -3.65
CA ASN A 13 -15.37 7.21 -3.24
C ASN A 13 -15.00 8.22 -4.32
N PHE A 14 -15.01 7.82 -5.60
CA PHE A 14 -14.71 8.71 -6.72
C PHE A 14 -15.69 9.90 -6.78
N THR A 15 -16.98 9.63 -6.59
CA THR A 15 -18.02 10.67 -6.53
C THR A 15 -17.77 11.63 -5.36
N TYR A 16 -17.43 11.11 -4.18
CA TYR A 16 -17.08 11.93 -3.03
C TYR A 16 -15.84 12.79 -3.30
N PHE A 17 -14.76 12.24 -3.87
CA PHE A 17 -13.56 12.99 -4.20
C PHE A 17 -13.83 14.13 -5.18
N PHE A 18 -14.59 13.86 -6.26
CA PHE A 18 -14.95 14.89 -7.23
C PHE A 18 -15.80 16.01 -6.62
N GLN A 19 -16.79 15.65 -5.80
CA GLN A 19 -17.61 16.63 -5.10
C GLN A 19 -16.79 17.46 -4.12
N ASN A 20 -15.88 16.83 -3.38
CA ASN A 20 -15.04 17.52 -2.41
C ASN A 20 -14.02 18.44 -3.10
N ALA A 21 -13.44 18.01 -4.22
CA ALA A 21 -12.54 18.84 -5.03
C ALA A 21 -13.27 20.06 -5.61
N LYS A 22 -14.52 19.87 -6.06
CA LYS A 22 -15.37 20.97 -6.54
C LYS A 22 -15.68 21.97 -5.42
N LYS A 23 -16.03 21.48 -4.21
CA LYS A 23 -16.26 22.33 -3.03
C LYS A 23 -14.99 23.09 -2.63
N ALA A 24 -13.85 22.42 -2.54
CA ALA A 24 -12.57 23.05 -2.20
C ALA A 24 -12.22 24.17 -3.19
N LYS A 25 -12.42 23.94 -4.50
CA LYS A 25 -12.21 24.96 -5.53
C LYS A 25 -13.15 26.16 -5.38
N GLN A 26 -14.38 25.96 -4.92
CA GLN A 26 -15.34 27.05 -4.67
C GLN A 26 -15.01 27.84 -3.39
N SER A 27 -14.40 27.19 -2.40
CA SER A 27 -13.99 27.80 -1.12
C SER A 27 -12.55 28.33 -1.12
N ALA A 28 -11.85 28.28 -2.26
CA ALA A 28 -10.49 28.78 -2.38
C ALA A 28 -10.45 30.30 -2.16
N THR A 29 -9.60 30.75 -1.24
CA THR A 29 -9.44 32.17 -0.89
C THR A 29 -8.33 32.85 -1.67
N LYS A 30 -7.45 32.06 -2.32
CA LYS A 30 -6.40 32.57 -3.22
C LYS A 30 -6.19 31.66 -4.44
N ASN A 31 -5.86 32.27 -5.57
CA ASN A 31 -5.53 31.55 -6.79
C ASN A 31 -4.05 31.13 -6.76
N ILE A 32 -3.81 29.85 -6.56
CA ILE A 32 -2.47 29.25 -6.70
C ILE A 32 -2.11 29.09 -8.19
N GLY A 33 -0.91 29.56 -8.55
CA GLY A 33 -0.36 29.45 -9.90
C GLY A 33 -0.11 27.99 -10.32
N VAL A 34 -0.08 27.73 -11.63
CA VAL A 34 0.13 26.38 -12.18
C VAL A 34 1.46 25.77 -11.70
N GLY A 35 2.53 26.56 -11.64
CA GLY A 35 3.83 26.09 -11.15
C GLY A 35 3.83 25.72 -9.66
N GLU A 36 3.14 26.50 -8.82
CA GLU A 36 3.02 26.22 -7.39
C GLU A 36 2.19 24.96 -7.11
N LYS A 37 1.07 24.79 -7.84
CA LYS A 37 0.27 23.55 -7.82
C LYS A 37 1.10 22.33 -8.19
N THR A 38 1.86 22.42 -9.28
CA THR A 38 2.73 21.33 -9.74
C THR A 38 3.81 21.01 -8.71
N SER A 39 4.44 22.01 -8.10
CA SER A 39 5.44 21.83 -7.04
C SER A 39 4.85 21.13 -5.80
N ILE A 40 3.65 21.53 -5.36
CA ILE A 40 2.96 20.91 -4.24
C ILE A 40 2.62 19.45 -4.55
N ILE A 41 2.10 19.17 -5.75
CA ILE A 41 1.79 17.80 -6.19
C ILE A 41 3.07 16.96 -6.19
N ILE A 42 4.16 17.44 -6.82
CA ILE A 42 5.44 16.71 -6.89
C ILE A 42 5.97 16.43 -5.48
N LYS A 43 6.00 17.42 -4.60
CA LYS A 43 6.45 17.24 -3.21
C LYS A 43 5.59 16.23 -2.46
N THR A 44 4.26 16.32 -2.59
CA THR A 44 3.32 15.41 -1.93
C THR A 44 3.46 13.98 -2.45
N VAL A 45 3.64 13.81 -3.76
CA VAL A 45 3.90 12.51 -4.36
C VAL A 45 5.21 11.94 -3.84
N ALA A 46 6.28 12.74 -3.85
CA ALA A 46 7.59 12.29 -3.40
C ALA A 46 7.61 11.94 -1.90
N SER A 47 7.08 12.79 -1.03
CA SER A 47 7.11 12.56 0.42
C SER A 47 6.07 11.53 0.86
N ASP A 48 4.81 11.71 0.47
CA ASP A 48 3.70 10.99 1.11
C ASP A 48 3.37 9.70 0.37
N ILE A 49 3.58 9.65 -0.95
CA ILE A 49 3.29 8.44 -1.75
C ILE A 49 4.52 7.56 -1.86
N LEU A 50 5.65 8.07 -2.36
CA LEU A 50 6.83 7.24 -2.64
C LEU A 50 7.49 6.72 -1.36
N THR A 51 7.56 7.57 -0.33
CA THR A 51 8.25 7.23 0.91
C THR A 51 7.32 6.97 2.09
N THR A 52 6.01 7.13 1.90
CA THR A 52 5.00 6.99 2.97
C THR A 52 5.38 7.78 4.23
N ALA A 53 5.86 9.01 4.07
CA ALA A 53 6.31 9.86 5.17
C ALA A 53 5.21 10.13 6.21
N GLU A 54 3.94 9.99 5.82
CA GLU A 54 2.78 10.03 6.71
C GLU A 54 2.79 9.00 7.84
N LEU A 55 3.56 7.91 7.73
CA LEU A 55 3.72 6.90 8.78
C LEU A 55 4.73 7.32 9.86
N GLY A 56 5.34 8.51 9.75
CA GLY A 56 6.39 8.97 10.65
C GLY A 56 7.76 8.37 10.32
N ALA A 57 8.78 8.74 11.10
CA ALA A 57 10.06 8.04 11.07
C ALA A 57 9.93 6.69 11.79
N GLY A 58 10.77 5.72 11.44
CA GLY A 58 10.86 4.46 12.18
C GLY A 58 10.42 3.19 11.43
N GLN A 59 10.37 2.09 12.19
CA GLN A 59 10.28 0.73 11.64
C GLN A 59 9.01 0.48 10.82
N ARG A 60 7.90 1.13 11.18
CA ARG A 60 6.62 1.00 10.45
C ARG A 60 6.70 1.51 9.02
N ARG A 61 7.40 2.63 8.81
CA ARG A 61 7.62 3.19 7.48
C ARG A 61 8.49 2.26 6.63
N ILE A 62 9.57 1.74 7.21
CA ILE A 62 10.49 0.83 6.49
C ILE A 62 9.76 -0.45 6.06
N ALA A 63 9.06 -1.12 6.97
CA ALA A 63 8.30 -2.33 6.66
C ALA A 63 7.21 -2.08 5.60
N HIS A 64 6.55 -0.92 5.67
CA HIS A 64 5.53 -0.54 4.69
C HIS A 64 6.12 -0.25 3.31
N VAL A 65 7.22 0.51 3.23
CA VAL A 65 7.91 0.83 1.98
C VAL A 65 8.44 -0.44 1.31
N LEU A 66 9.04 -1.35 2.09
CA LEU A 66 9.47 -2.67 1.60
C LEU A 66 8.30 -3.49 1.06
N GLY A 67 7.20 -3.57 1.81
CA GLY A 67 6.00 -4.28 1.37
C GLY A 67 5.37 -3.67 0.11
N MET A 68 5.23 -2.34 0.06
CA MET A 68 4.61 -1.62 -1.05
C MET A 68 5.44 -1.76 -2.33
N TRP A 69 6.72 -1.37 -2.30
CA TRP A 69 7.57 -1.41 -3.48
C TRP A 69 7.93 -2.84 -3.87
N GLY A 70 8.10 -3.75 -2.91
CA GLY A 70 8.26 -5.17 -3.19
C GLY A 70 7.09 -5.72 -3.97
N THR A 71 5.86 -5.40 -3.55
CA THR A 71 4.64 -5.88 -4.21
C THR A 71 4.48 -5.29 -5.60
N ILE A 72 4.72 -3.99 -5.75
CA ILE A 72 4.66 -3.31 -7.06
C ILE A 72 5.66 -3.94 -8.02
N LEU A 73 6.91 -4.16 -7.58
CA LEU A 73 7.96 -4.75 -8.39
C LEU A 73 7.60 -6.19 -8.78
N PHE A 74 7.12 -6.99 -7.82
CA PHE A 74 6.70 -8.37 -8.02
C PHE A 74 5.58 -8.49 -9.06
N TRP A 75 4.55 -7.65 -8.98
CA TRP A 75 3.44 -7.67 -9.93
C TRP A 75 3.81 -7.09 -11.30
N ALA A 76 4.56 -5.99 -11.34
CA ALA A 76 4.95 -5.37 -12.61
C ALA A 76 5.82 -6.31 -13.44
N THR A 77 6.82 -6.95 -12.81
CA THR A 77 7.67 -7.94 -13.47
C THR A 77 6.89 -9.18 -13.88
N SER A 78 5.94 -9.66 -13.05
CA SER A 78 5.03 -10.75 -13.42
C SER A 78 4.23 -10.40 -14.68
N ALA A 79 3.64 -9.20 -14.74
CA ALA A 79 2.88 -8.75 -15.89
C ALA A 79 3.75 -8.64 -17.15
N ILE A 80 4.95 -8.08 -17.04
CA ILE A 80 5.87 -7.99 -18.18
C ILE A 80 6.24 -9.39 -18.70
N MET A 81 6.62 -10.31 -17.82
CA MET A 81 6.99 -11.66 -18.24
C MET A 81 5.81 -12.40 -18.88
N ILE A 82 4.60 -12.29 -18.30
CA ILE A 82 3.40 -12.98 -18.82
C ILE A 82 2.92 -12.38 -20.16
N PHE A 83 2.90 -11.06 -20.30
CA PHE A 83 2.29 -10.41 -21.47
C PHE A 83 3.28 -10.06 -22.57
N CYS A 84 4.55 -9.86 -22.25
CA CYS A 84 5.58 -9.50 -23.24
C CYS A 84 6.50 -10.65 -23.62
N TYR A 85 6.58 -11.72 -22.80
CA TYR A 85 7.53 -12.82 -23.01
C TYR A 85 6.90 -14.23 -22.89
N SER A 86 5.63 -14.37 -23.23
CA SER A 86 4.91 -15.65 -23.17
C SER A 86 5.04 -16.54 -24.40
N THR A 87 5.69 -16.09 -25.47
CA THR A 87 5.86 -16.88 -26.69
C THR A 87 7.16 -17.67 -26.66
N THR A 88 7.19 -18.81 -27.36
CA THR A 88 8.38 -19.65 -27.51
C THR A 88 9.51 -18.99 -28.29
N GLU A 89 9.23 -17.86 -28.94
CA GLU A 89 10.18 -17.08 -29.75
C GLU A 89 10.81 -15.92 -28.97
N SER A 90 10.25 -15.56 -27.80
CA SER A 90 10.74 -14.46 -26.98
C SER A 90 11.51 -15.00 -25.77
N GLU A 91 12.82 -14.80 -25.74
CA GLU A 91 13.60 -15.06 -24.52
C GLU A 91 13.36 -13.96 -23.50
N THR A 92 13.01 -14.33 -22.27
CA THR A 92 12.83 -13.37 -21.18
C THR A 92 14.21 -12.86 -20.72
N PRO A 93 14.48 -11.54 -20.77
CA PRO A 93 15.72 -10.98 -20.25
C PRO A 93 15.89 -11.29 -18.76
N SER A 94 17.11 -11.69 -18.37
CA SER A 94 17.44 -12.13 -17.00
C SER A 94 17.17 -11.08 -15.91
N ILE A 95 17.09 -9.80 -16.27
CA ILE A 95 16.72 -8.72 -15.34
C ILE A 95 15.30 -8.89 -14.77
N TYR A 96 14.34 -9.40 -15.55
CA TYR A 96 12.95 -9.50 -15.07
C TYR A 96 12.77 -10.59 -14.01
N PRO A 97 13.28 -11.82 -14.18
CA PRO A 97 13.30 -12.80 -13.11
C PRO A 97 14.04 -12.31 -11.86
N LEU A 98 15.16 -11.61 -12.00
CA LEU A 98 15.89 -11.05 -10.85
C LEU A 98 15.06 -10.02 -10.08
N LEU A 99 14.43 -9.08 -10.79
CA LEU A 99 13.54 -8.08 -10.19
C LEU A 99 12.29 -8.73 -9.57
N TRP A 100 11.78 -9.81 -10.17
CA TRP A 100 10.66 -10.57 -9.62
C TRP A 100 11.02 -11.21 -8.27
N HIS A 101 12.19 -11.84 -8.16
CA HIS A 101 12.68 -12.40 -6.90
C HIS A 101 12.92 -11.31 -5.86
N LEU A 102 13.55 -10.21 -6.26
CA LEU A 102 13.78 -9.06 -5.38
C LEU A 102 12.45 -8.52 -4.83
N GLY A 103 11.45 -8.35 -5.70
CA GLY A 103 10.12 -7.89 -5.32
C GLY A 103 9.42 -8.84 -4.35
N ALA A 104 9.47 -10.15 -4.62
CA ALA A 104 8.92 -11.17 -3.73
C ALA A 104 9.58 -11.15 -2.36
N ILE A 105 10.93 -11.11 -2.30
CA ILE A 105 11.69 -11.06 -1.05
C ILE A 105 11.36 -9.79 -0.27
N MET A 106 11.35 -8.62 -0.91
CA MET A 106 10.98 -7.36 -0.26
C MET A 106 9.56 -7.41 0.32
N THR A 107 8.62 -8.03 -0.42
CA THR A 107 7.24 -8.23 0.04
C THR A 107 7.19 -9.12 1.28
N CYS A 108 7.90 -10.26 1.27
CA CYS A 108 7.99 -11.16 2.40
C CYS A 108 8.62 -10.47 3.61
N VAL A 109 9.76 -9.80 3.44
CA VAL A 109 10.46 -9.10 4.53
C VAL A 109 9.56 -8.02 5.12
N GLY A 110 8.98 -7.13 4.30
CA GLY A 110 8.09 -6.07 4.79
C GLY A 110 6.83 -6.62 5.47
N GLY A 111 6.21 -7.64 4.87
CA GLY A 111 4.99 -8.26 5.38
C GLY A 111 5.19 -9.05 6.68
N TYR A 112 6.24 -9.88 6.77
CA TYR A 112 6.58 -10.61 7.99
C TYR A 112 7.05 -9.66 9.09
N TRP A 113 7.85 -8.64 8.75
CA TRP A 113 8.24 -7.61 9.72
C TRP A 113 7.03 -6.92 10.32
N PHE A 114 6.06 -6.56 9.47
CA PHE A 114 4.79 -6.00 9.93
C PHE A 114 4.01 -6.98 10.82
N TRP A 115 3.89 -8.24 10.40
CA TRP A 115 3.10 -9.27 11.08
C TRP A 115 3.61 -9.57 12.49
N PHE A 116 4.91 -9.78 12.63
CA PHE A 116 5.52 -10.23 13.89
C PHE A 116 5.85 -9.07 14.84
N PHE A 117 6.26 -7.92 14.32
CA PHE A 117 6.82 -6.84 15.17
C PHE A 117 5.95 -5.59 15.25
N LEU A 118 5.06 -5.34 14.27
CA LEU A 118 4.36 -4.05 14.16
C LEU A 118 2.84 -4.14 14.37
N ARG A 119 2.27 -5.33 14.61
CA ARG A 119 0.86 -5.52 15.02
C ARG A 119 0.67 -5.15 16.49
N VAL A 120 0.97 -3.90 16.83
CA VAL A 120 0.88 -3.37 18.19
C VAL A 120 -0.55 -3.40 18.70
N ASP A 121 -1.55 -3.13 17.86
CA ASP A 121 -2.96 -3.16 18.26
C ASP A 121 -3.36 -4.55 18.81
N VAL A 122 -2.83 -5.62 18.22
CA VAL A 122 -3.08 -7.01 18.66
C VAL A 122 -2.36 -7.29 19.97
N SER A 123 -1.09 -6.87 20.08
CA SER A 123 -0.32 -7.02 21.31
C SER A 123 -0.88 -6.18 22.47
N ALA A 124 -1.40 -4.99 22.19
CA ALA A 124 -1.94 -4.05 23.17
C ALA A 124 -3.34 -4.46 23.63
N GLU A 125 -4.14 -5.08 22.75
CA GLU A 125 -5.42 -5.71 23.10
C GLU A 125 -5.25 -7.10 23.77
N GLY A 126 -4.01 -7.54 24.07
CA GLY A 126 -3.74 -8.81 24.74
C GLY A 126 -4.00 -10.04 23.87
N ASN A 127 -4.11 -9.86 22.56
CA ASN A 127 -4.40 -10.93 21.62
C ASN A 127 -3.12 -11.67 21.20
N PRO A 128 -3.22 -12.99 20.92
CA PRO A 128 -2.07 -13.74 20.44
C PRO A 128 -1.65 -13.26 19.05
N TRP A 129 -0.34 -13.37 18.75
CA TRP A 129 0.26 -12.93 17.48
C TRP A 129 -0.36 -13.61 16.24
N TYR A 130 -0.91 -14.82 16.40
CA TYR A 130 -1.59 -15.58 15.35
C TYR A 130 -3.08 -15.23 15.18
N ARG A 131 -3.64 -14.26 15.94
CA ARG A 131 -5.03 -13.82 15.76
C ARG A 131 -5.17 -13.17 14.38
N ILE A 132 -6.01 -13.73 13.54
CA ILE A 132 -6.31 -13.20 12.21
C ILE A 132 -7.58 -12.35 12.30
N VAL A 133 -7.50 -11.08 11.87
CA VAL A 133 -8.66 -10.21 11.71
C VAL A 133 -8.95 -10.06 10.22
N ARG A 134 -10.20 -9.78 9.85
CA ARG A 134 -10.60 -9.56 8.46
C ARG A 134 -9.74 -8.52 7.74
N ALA A 135 -9.26 -7.50 8.45
CA ALA A 135 -8.38 -6.47 7.91
C ALA A 135 -6.99 -7.00 7.47
N ASP A 136 -6.57 -8.12 8.05
CA ASP A 136 -5.25 -8.72 7.81
C ASP A 136 -5.23 -9.67 6.60
N LEU A 137 -6.40 -10.13 6.14
CA LEU A 137 -6.54 -11.15 5.09
C LEU A 137 -5.84 -10.75 3.78
N PHE A 138 -5.84 -9.46 3.43
CA PHE A 138 -5.15 -8.98 2.24
C PHE A 138 -3.63 -9.08 2.38
N VAL A 139 -3.06 -8.60 3.49
CA VAL A 139 -1.60 -8.67 3.71
C VAL A 139 -1.17 -10.14 3.84
N LEU A 140 -1.98 -10.96 4.51
CA LEU A 140 -1.67 -12.38 4.67
C LEU A 140 -1.70 -13.12 3.33
N SER A 141 -2.73 -12.92 2.50
CA SER A 141 -2.78 -13.52 1.15
C SER A 141 -1.65 -13.02 0.24
N LEU A 142 -1.26 -11.75 0.38
CA LEU A 142 -0.15 -11.16 -0.36
C LEU A 142 1.19 -11.83 0.01
N VAL A 143 1.49 -11.95 1.31
CA VAL A 143 2.72 -12.57 1.81
C VAL A 143 2.75 -14.07 1.49
N ILE A 144 1.63 -14.79 1.67
CA ILE A 144 1.53 -16.20 1.30
C ILE A 144 1.80 -16.39 -0.19
N THR A 145 1.24 -15.52 -1.05
CA THR A 145 1.45 -15.60 -2.50
C THR A 145 2.91 -15.38 -2.87
N ALA A 146 3.58 -14.37 -2.30
CA ALA A 146 5.01 -14.14 -2.55
C ALA A 146 5.87 -15.32 -2.07
N THR A 147 5.59 -15.87 -0.88
CA THR A 147 6.31 -17.01 -0.31
C THR A 147 6.13 -18.28 -1.15
N LEU A 148 4.90 -18.59 -1.57
CA LEU A 148 4.63 -19.76 -2.42
C LEU A 148 5.32 -19.60 -3.79
N GLY A 149 5.34 -18.40 -4.36
CA GLY A 149 6.07 -18.12 -5.60
C GLY A 149 7.57 -18.34 -5.47
N LEU A 150 8.18 -17.90 -4.37
CA LEU A 150 9.61 -18.12 -4.11
C LEU A 150 9.93 -19.61 -3.90
N ILE A 151 9.09 -20.33 -3.14
CA ILE A 151 9.28 -21.77 -2.93
C ILE A 151 9.14 -22.52 -4.25
N TRP A 152 8.11 -22.19 -5.04
CA TRP A 152 7.95 -22.75 -6.38
C TRP A 152 9.20 -22.55 -7.24
N SER A 153 9.69 -21.31 -7.35
CA SER A 153 10.87 -21.01 -8.17
C SER A 153 12.12 -21.76 -7.70
N TYR A 154 12.32 -21.89 -6.38
CA TYR A 154 13.41 -22.68 -5.83
C TYR A 154 13.28 -24.17 -6.18
N LEU A 155 12.10 -24.76 -5.98
CA LEU A 155 11.85 -26.18 -6.27
C LEU A 155 12.01 -26.50 -7.77
N GLN A 156 11.54 -25.58 -8.62
CA GLN A 156 11.74 -25.64 -10.07
C GLN A 156 13.23 -25.64 -10.42
N SER A 157 14.03 -24.74 -9.82
CA SER A 157 15.48 -24.68 -10.06
C SER A 157 16.24 -25.95 -9.67
N LYS A 158 15.68 -26.72 -8.73
CA LYS A 158 16.23 -27.99 -8.24
C LYS A 158 15.68 -29.22 -8.98
N ASN A 159 14.77 -29.03 -9.95
CA ASN A 159 14.10 -30.09 -10.70
C ASN A 159 13.47 -31.16 -9.79
N ILE A 160 12.87 -30.74 -8.66
CA ILE A 160 12.18 -31.65 -7.74
C ILE A 160 10.77 -31.89 -8.28
N TYR A 161 10.65 -32.87 -9.16
CA TYR A 161 9.40 -33.24 -9.82
C TYR A 161 8.28 -33.55 -8.82
N GLY A 162 7.11 -32.97 -9.07
CA GLY A 162 5.89 -33.15 -8.28
C GLY A 162 5.72 -32.06 -7.21
N TRP A 163 6.78 -31.74 -6.46
CA TRP A 163 6.76 -30.63 -5.51
C TRP A 163 6.74 -29.27 -6.23
N ASP A 164 7.48 -29.13 -7.32
CA ASP A 164 7.43 -27.96 -8.19
C ASP A 164 6.01 -27.70 -8.70
N THR A 165 5.33 -28.72 -9.21
CA THR A 165 3.96 -28.64 -9.72
C THR A 165 2.97 -28.29 -8.62
N LEU A 166 3.10 -28.91 -7.44
CA LEU A 166 2.25 -28.61 -6.29
C LEU A 166 2.36 -27.13 -5.88
N PHE A 167 3.58 -26.62 -5.73
CA PHE A 167 3.78 -25.23 -5.33
C PHE A 167 3.39 -24.22 -6.43
N LEU A 168 3.49 -24.60 -7.71
CA LEU A 168 2.93 -23.81 -8.81
C LEU A 168 1.41 -23.68 -8.70
N ILE A 169 0.71 -24.80 -8.44
CA ILE A 169 -0.75 -24.80 -8.25
C ILE A 169 -1.13 -23.96 -7.03
N LEU A 170 -0.43 -24.13 -5.91
CA LEU A 170 -0.66 -23.34 -4.70
C LEU A 170 -0.43 -21.84 -4.93
N PHE A 171 0.63 -21.49 -5.66
CA PHE A 171 0.90 -20.10 -6.06
C PHE A 171 -0.21 -19.53 -6.96
N GLY A 172 -0.71 -20.33 -7.91
CA GLY A 172 -1.85 -19.94 -8.75
C GLY A 172 -3.12 -19.72 -7.92
N LEU A 173 -3.46 -20.67 -7.03
CA LEU A 173 -4.62 -20.58 -6.15
C LEU A 173 -4.51 -19.40 -5.18
N SER A 174 -3.33 -19.14 -4.61
CA SER A 174 -3.13 -18.01 -3.70
C SER A 174 -3.29 -16.68 -4.41
N ASN A 175 -2.88 -16.56 -5.68
CA ASN A 175 -3.17 -15.39 -6.51
C ASN A 175 -4.68 -15.19 -6.72
N LEU A 176 -5.44 -16.26 -6.98
CA LEU A 176 -6.90 -16.16 -7.10
C LEU A 176 -7.53 -15.64 -5.80
N VAL A 177 -7.07 -16.14 -4.64
CA VAL A 177 -7.54 -15.66 -3.33
C VAL A 177 -7.13 -14.20 -3.08
N LEU A 178 -5.89 -13.84 -3.39
CA LEU A 178 -5.37 -12.48 -3.23
C LEU A 178 -6.20 -11.48 -4.04
N PHE A 179 -6.37 -11.72 -5.34
CA PHE A 179 -7.09 -10.81 -6.23
C PHE A 179 -8.61 -10.86 -6.01
N GLY A 180 -9.19 -12.02 -5.66
CA GLY A 180 -10.59 -12.12 -5.24
C GLY A 180 -10.85 -11.41 -3.90
N GLY A 181 -9.88 -11.45 -2.99
CA GLY A 181 -9.93 -10.80 -1.68
C GLY A 181 -9.82 -9.28 -1.73
N ILE A 182 -9.34 -8.69 -2.84
CA ILE A 182 -9.22 -7.23 -2.99
C ILE A 182 -10.55 -6.53 -2.68
N TYR A 183 -11.66 -7.02 -3.23
CA TYR A 183 -12.98 -6.41 -3.09
C TYR A 183 -13.42 -6.25 -1.63
N TRP A 184 -13.05 -7.20 -0.77
CA TRP A 184 -13.37 -7.20 0.67
C TRP A 184 -12.28 -6.59 1.56
N SER A 185 -11.21 -6.07 0.95
CA SER A 185 -10.06 -5.55 1.68
C SER A 185 -10.08 -4.02 1.81
N LYS A 186 -9.06 -3.48 2.48
CA LYS A 186 -8.73 -2.05 2.48
C LYS A 186 -7.81 -1.65 1.33
N PHE A 187 -7.52 -2.56 0.39
CA PHE A 187 -6.58 -2.31 -0.71
C PHE A 187 -6.99 -1.12 -1.58
N ALA A 188 -8.29 -0.97 -1.93
CA ALA A 188 -8.72 0.22 -2.67
C ALA A 188 -8.46 1.53 -1.92
N HIS A 189 -8.49 1.52 -0.57
CA HIS A 189 -8.16 2.69 0.25
C HIS A 189 -6.70 3.16 0.09
N MET A 190 -5.79 2.28 -0.37
CA MET A 190 -4.41 2.67 -0.67
C MET A 190 -4.31 3.61 -1.88
N PHE A 191 -5.22 3.50 -2.86
CA PHE A 191 -5.22 4.41 -4.01
C PHE A 191 -5.89 5.75 -3.70
N TYR A 192 -6.78 5.78 -2.71
CA TYR A 192 -7.50 7.00 -2.32
C TYR A 192 -6.71 7.93 -1.40
N LYS A 193 -5.88 7.38 -0.52
CA LYS A 193 -5.14 8.17 0.47
C LYS A 193 -4.14 9.15 -0.17
N PRO A 194 -3.39 8.77 -1.22
CA PRO A 194 -2.60 9.70 -2.03
C PRO A 194 -3.40 10.85 -2.65
N GLY A 195 -4.59 10.57 -3.19
CA GLY A 195 -5.44 11.60 -3.77
C GLY A 195 -5.93 12.59 -2.71
N ALA A 196 -6.31 12.08 -1.55
CA ALA A 196 -6.72 12.90 -0.41
C ALA A 196 -5.58 13.77 0.13
N SER A 197 -4.34 13.26 0.22
CA SER A 197 -3.20 14.05 0.69
C SER A 197 -2.86 15.19 -0.28
N ILE A 198 -2.87 14.92 -1.60
CA ILE A 198 -2.70 15.96 -2.63
C ILE A 198 -3.79 17.03 -2.50
N GLN A 199 -5.05 16.61 -2.38
CA GLN A 199 -6.17 17.53 -2.24
C GLN A 199 -6.04 18.39 -0.98
N LYS A 200 -5.67 17.78 0.16
CA LYS A 200 -5.46 18.49 1.41
C LYS A 200 -4.34 19.53 1.30
N ARG A 201 -3.18 19.17 0.72
CA ARG A 201 -2.06 20.10 0.53
C ARG A 201 -2.40 21.24 -0.42
N LEU A 202 -3.19 20.96 -1.45
CA LEU A 202 -3.72 21.99 -2.35
C LEU A 202 -4.74 22.89 -1.64
N ALA A 203 -5.60 22.34 -0.78
CA ALA A 203 -6.56 23.12 0.01
C ALA A 203 -5.87 24.00 1.07
N GLU A 204 -4.83 23.50 1.74
CA GLU A 204 -3.95 24.31 2.60
C GLU A 204 -3.31 25.45 1.78
N ALA A 205 -2.86 25.13 0.56
CA ALA A 205 -2.18 26.07 -0.31
C ALA A 205 -3.09 27.03 -1.08
N ASP A 206 -4.40 26.79 -1.23
CA ASP A 206 -5.37 27.75 -1.80
C ASP A 206 -6.17 28.50 -0.73
N GLY A 207 -5.86 28.22 0.54
CA GLY A 207 -6.46 28.86 1.70
C GLY A 207 -7.93 28.48 1.95
N SER A 208 -8.49 27.51 1.22
CA SER A 208 -9.77 26.89 1.59
C SER A 208 -9.63 26.05 2.85
N ASN A 209 -8.47 25.39 3.03
CA ASN A 209 -8.10 24.53 4.15
C ASN A 209 -9.20 23.53 4.57
N GLU A 210 -10.03 23.07 3.61
CA GLU A 210 -11.23 22.25 3.87
C GLU A 210 -12.24 22.87 4.87
N ASN A 211 -12.26 24.21 4.98
CA ASN A 211 -12.95 24.96 6.03
C ASN A 211 -12.53 24.59 7.46
N LEU A 212 -11.36 23.96 7.63
CA LEU A 212 -10.77 23.71 8.93
C LEU A 212 -10.09 24.99 9.44
N PRO A 213 -10.16 25.26 10.76
CA PRO A 213 -9.36 26.34 11.35
C PRO A 213 -7.88 26.03 11.17
N TYR A 214 -7.06 27.08 11.01
CA TYR A 214 -5.61 26.91 11.01
C TYR A 214 -5.15 26.29 12.34
N PRO A 215 -4.09 25.46 12.32
CA PRO A 215 -3.49 24.94 13.54
C PRO A 215 -3.21 26.11 14.49
N THR A 216 -3.77 26.05 15.68
CA THR A 216 -3.53 27.08 16.70
C THR A 216 -2.17 26.82 17.33
N ASP A 217 -1.31 27.85 17.44
CA ASP A 217 0.01 27.78 18.11
C ASP A 217 -0.05 27.48 19.62
N LYS A 218 -1.26 27.30 20.17
CA LYS A 218 -1.47 26.95 21.57
C LYS A 218 -1.05 25.50 21.79
N PRO A 219 -0.36 25.19 22.91
CA PRO A 219 -0.04 23.82 23.26
C PRO A 219 -1.34 23.00 23.33
N LYS A 220 -1.29 21.76 22.84
CA LYS A 220 -2.43 20.83 22.91
C LYS A 220 -2.84 20.66 24.38
N GLN A 221 -3.92 21.31 24.79
CA GLN A 221 -4.48 21.16 26.12
C GLN A 221 -5.34 19.89 26.14
N PHE A 222 -4.73 18.79 26.58
CA PHE A 222 -5.47 17.60 26.97
C PHE A 222 -6.00 17.80 28.40
N GLY A 223 -7.22 17.33 28.69
CA GLY A 223 -7.82 17.45 30.02
C GLY A 223 -6.88 16.92 31.11
N LEU A 224 -6.82 17.62 32.23
CA LEU A 224 -6.04 17.25 33.41
C LEU A 224 -6.40 15.81 33.81
N GLY A 225 -5.45 14.88 33.67
CA GLY A 225 -5.62 13.47 34.01
C GLY A 225 -5.31 12.48 32.87
N ILE A 226 -5.30 12.92 31.60
CA ILE A 226 -4.89 12.07 30.49
C ILE A 226 -3.45 12.42 30.09
N LYS A 227 -2.48 11.99 30.89
CA LYS A 227 -1.14 11.74 30.34
C LYS A 227 -1.30 10.53 29.43
N ARG A 228 -1.60 10.73 28.14
CA ARG A 228 -1.39 9.66 27.17
C ARG A 228 0.08 9.30 27.28
N GLU A 229 0.37 8.04 27.58
CA GLU A 229 1.73 7.54 27.44
C GLU A 229 2.26 8.02 26.09
N ALA A 230 3.50 8.52 26.09
CA ALA A 230 4.15 8.87 24.84
C ALA A 230 4.03 7.64 23.94
N PRO A 231 3.48 7.77 22.72
CA PRO A 231 3.41 6.63 21.81
C PRO A 231 4.81 6.07 21.71
N LYS A 232 4.98 4.80 22.08
CA LYS A 232 6.30 4.17 22.24
C LYS A 232 7.11 4.14 20.93
N HIS A 233 6.52 4.59 19.82
CA HIS A 233 7.08 4.55 18.48
C HIS A 233 6.61 5.75 17.64
N TYR A 234 7.41 6.82 17.63
CA TYR A 234 7.63 7.71 16.48
C TYR A 234 9.13 7.80 16.22
#